data_AF-A0A9C9DAS6-F1
#
_entry.id   AF-A0A9C9DAS6-F1
#
_cell.length_a   1.000
_cell.length_b   1.000
_cell.length_c   1.000
_cell.angle_alpha   90.00
_cell.angle_beta   90.00
_cell.angle_gamma   90.00
#
_symmetry.space_group_name_H-M   'P 1'
#
loop_
_entity.id
_entity.type
_entity.pdbx_description
1 polymer ?
#
loop_
_entity_poly.entity_id
_entity_poly.type
_entity_poly.pdbx_seq_one_letter_code
_entity_poly.pdbx_strand_id
1 'polypeptide(L)' 'MTETKTHAIDIDALSRGRGSLHIEDETPCLQVQDLDLYYGEKQALHGVNMVIPKQRVTAYIGPSGCG' A
#
# COMPACT_ATOMS: atom_id res chain seq x y z
N MET A 1 -6.09 36.82 -31.53
CA MET A 1 -5.64 37.06 -30.15
C MET A 1 -6.40 36.10 -29.25
N THR A 2 -5.95 34.84 -29.23
CA THR A 2 -5.11 34.20 -28.20
C THR A 2 -6.02 33.43 -27.25
N GLU A 3 -6.24 32.17 -27.61
CA GLU A 3 -6.98 31.16 -26.85
C GLU A 3 -6.20 30.86 -25.56
N THR A 4 -6.75 31.26 -24.41
CA THR A 4 -6.18 30.97 -23.10
C THR A 4 -6.29 29.47 -22.84
N LYS A 5 -5.21 28.73 -23.08
CA LYS A 5 -5.07 27.33 -22.66
C LYS A 5 -4.93 27.28 -21.14
N THR A 6 -6.06 27.27 -20.43
CA THR A 6 -6.09 26.90 -19.01
C THR A 6 -5.71 25.42 -18.91
N HIS A 7 -4.71 25.11 -18.09
CA HIS A 7 -4.29 23.74 -17.78
C HIS A 7 -5.42 23.02 -17.01
N ALA A 8 -6.44 22.57 -17.72
CA ALA A 8 -7.45 21.69 -17.15
C ALA A 8 -6.77 20.34 -16.86
N ILE A 9 -6.62 20.02 -15.57
CA ILE A 9 -6.23 18.68 -15.14
C ILE A 9 -7.44 17.79 -15.38
N ASP A 10 -7.30 16.83 -16.30
CA ASP A 10 -8.30 15.80 -16.55
C ASP A 10 -8.35 14.83 -15.35
N ILE A 11 -9.37 14.98 -14.52
CA ILE A 11 -9.62 14.14 -13.33
C ILE A 11 -10.11 12.75 -13.74
N ASP A 12 -10.74 12.60 -14.90
CA ASP A 12 -11.21 11.30 -15.40
C ASP A 12 -10.02 10.44 -15.82
N ALA A 13 -8.96 11.05 -16.36
CA ALA A 13 -7.67 10.39 -16.61
C ALA A 13 -6.92 9.95 -15.34
N LEU A 14 -7.27 10.47 -14.15
CA LEU A 14 -6.76 9.98 -12.85
C LEU A 14 -7.55 8.78 -12.34
N SER A 15 -8.78 8.60 -12.81
CA SER A 15 -9.64 7.46 -12.47
C SER A 15 -9.30 6.18 -13.24
N ARG A 16 -8.07 6.09 -13.84
CA ARG A 16 -7.59 4.91 -14.56
C ARG A 16 -7.98 3.66 -13.77
N GLY A 17 -8.80 2.83 -14.42
CA GLY A 17 -9.56 1.75 -13.82
C GLY A 17 -8.90 1.17 -12.59
N ARG A 18 -9.44 1.52 -11.43
CA ARG A 18 -9.21 0.81 -10.18
C ARG A 18 -9.96 -0.52 -10.30
N GLY A 19 -9.54 -1.37 -11.24
CA GLY A 19 -9.86 -2.78 -11.17
C GLY A 19 -9.47 -3.23 -9.78
N SER A 20 -10.38 -3.91 -9.10
CA SER A 20 -10.14 -4.36 -7.73
C SER A 20 -8.82 -5.14 -7.70
N LEU A 21 -7.79 -4.56 -7.08
CA LEU A 21 -6.47 -5.17 -6.96
C LEU A 21 -6.54 -6.11 -5.75
N HIS A 22 -6.89 -7.36 -6.04
CA HIS A 22 -6.97 -8.43 -5.05
C HIS A 22 -5.57 -9.01 -4.84
N ILE A 23 -5.04 -8.83 -3.63
CA ILE A 23 -3.68 -9.28 -3.26
C ILE A 23 -3.59 -10.81 -3.36
N GLU A 24 -4.69 -11.50 -3.09
CA GLU A 24 -4.84 -12.97 -3.15
C GLU A 24 -4.63 -13.57 -4.55
N ASP A 25 -4.83 -12.79 -5.62
CA ASP A 25 -4.69 -13.25 -7.00
C ASP A 25 -3.27 -12.99 -7.57
N GLU A 26 -2.42 -12.27 -6.83
CA GLU A 26 -1.10 -11.87 -7.27
C GLU A 26 -0.01 -12.84 -6.79
N THR A 27 1.09 -12.94 -7.54
CA THR A 27 2.23 -13.77 -7.13
C THR A 27 2.94 -13.14 -5.92
N PRO A 28 3.00 -13.80 -4.75
CA PRO A 28 3.70 -13.27 -3.59
C PRO A 28 5.22 -13.27 -3.83
N CYS A 29 5.90 -12.21 -3.42
CA CYS A 29 7.37 -12.17 -3.32
C CYS A 29 7.87 -12.22 -1.87
N LEU A 30 7.05 -11.81 -0.90
CA LEU A 30 7.35 -11.90 0.53
C LEU A 30 6.07 -12.27 1.30
N GLN A 31 6.23 -13.16 2.27
CA GLN A 31 5.16 -13.59 3.15
C GLN A 31 5.66 -13.54 4.59
N VAL A 32 4.89 -12.90 5.47
CA VAL A 32 5.12 -12.83 6.91
C VAL A 32 4.00 -13.61 7.58
N GLN A 33 4.36 -14.53 8.47
CA GLN A 33 3.42 -15.34 9.23
C GLN A 33 3.74 -15.20 10.70
N ASP A 34 2.72 -14.89 11.50
CA ASP A 34 2.77 -14.81 12.96
C ASP A 34 3.99 -14.06 13.52
N LEU A 35 4.29 -12.89 12.93
CA LEU A 35 5.44 -12.09 13.35
C LEU A 35 5.14 -11.37 14.67
N ASP A 36 5.87 -11.76 15.70
CA ASP A 36 6.01 -11.03 16.95
C ASP A 36 7.35 -10.29 17.01
N LEU A 37 7.32 -9.02 17.40
CA LEU A 37 8.52 -8.19 17.58
C LEU A 37 8.57 -7.64 18.99
N TYR A 38 9.72 -7.78 19.65
CA TYR A 38 9.94 -7.30 21.01
C TYR A 38 11.15 -6.36 21.09
N TYR A 39 10.98 -5.25 21.80
CA TYR A 39 12.06 -4.40 22.29
C TYR A 39 12.28 -4.71 23.78
N GLY A 40 13.19 -5.66 24.05
CA GLY A 40 13.40 -6.19 25.39
C GLY A 40 12.15 -6.91 25.88
N GLU A 41 11.61 -6.49 27.02
CA GLU A 41 10.38 -7.07 27.59
C GLU A 41 9.11 -6.54 26.92
N LYS A 42 9.19 -5.45 26.15
CA LYS A 42 8.03 -4.81 25.53
C LYS A 42 7.79 -5.38 24.14
N GLN A 43 6.62 -5.93 23.89
CA GLN A 43 6.17 -6.32 22.56
C GLN A 43 5.68 -5.09 21.77
N ALA A 44 6.12 -4.97 20.52
CA ALA A 44 5.74 -3.92 19.58
C ALA A 44 4.84 -4.45 18.46
N LEU A 45 5.13 -5.63 17.91
CA LEU A 45 4.27 -6.30 16.93
C LEU A 45 3.72 -7.59 17.53
N HIS A 46 2.44 -7.86 17.26
CA HIS A 46 1.69 -8.98 17.79
C HIS A 46 1.09 -9.80 16.65
N GLY A 47 1.67 -10.98 16.36
CA GLY A 47 1.15 -11.95 15.39
C GLY A 47 0.86 -11.36 14.01
N VAL A 48 1.75 -10.51 13.50
CA VAL A 48 1.53 -9.81 12.22
C VAL A 48 1.62 -10.80 11.06
N ASN A 49 0.57 -10.85 10.25
CA ASN A 49 0.45 -11.68 9.06
C ASN A 49 0.32 -10.77 7.82
N MET A 50 1.16 -10.99 6.80
CA MET A 50 1.27 -10.08 5.66
C MET A 50 1.74 -10.78 4.39
N VAL A 51 1.24 -10.33 3.24
CA VAL A 51 1.69 -10.76 1.91
C VAL A 51 2.07 -9.54 1.08
N ILE A 52 3.26 -9.56 0.49
CA ILE A 52 3.72 -8.54 -0.46
C ILE A 52 3.81 -9.19 -1.84
N PRO A 53 3.02 -8.74 -2.82
CA PRO A 53 3.11 -9.22 -4.19
C PRO A 53 4.37 -8.75 -4.92
N LYS A 54 4.79 -9.54 -5.89
CA LYS A 54 5.92 -9.22 -6.77
C LYS A 54 5.60 -7.97 -7.60
N GLN A 55 6.60 -7.10 -7.78
CA GLN A 55 6.50 -5.88 -8.60
C GLN A 55 5.40 -4.90 -8.17
N ARG A 56 4.98 -4.97 -6.91
CA ARG A 56 3.98 -4.08 -6.34
C ARG A 56 4.61 -3.11 -5.35
N VAL A 57 4.24 -1.83 -5.48
CA VAL A 57 4.49 -0.85 -4.42
C VAL A 57 3.40 -1.04 -3.36
N THR A 58 3.82 -1.52 -2.19
CA THR A 58 2.93 -1.75 -1.05
C THR A 58 3.26 -0.74 0.04
N ALA A 59 2.26 0.03 0.47
CA ALA A 59 2.38 1.01 1.54
C ALA A 59 1.54 0.55 2.75
N TYR A 60 2.17 0.51 3.92
CA TYR A 60 1.50 0.31 5.21
C TYR A 60 1.38 1.65 5.92
N ILE A 61 0.15 2.03 6.27
CA ILE A 61 -0.16 3.33 6.85
C ILE A 61 -0.78 3.11 8.22
N GLY A 62 -0.25 3.80 9.23
CA GLY A 62 -0.78 3.77 10.58
C GLY A 62 -0.45 5.04 11.37
N PRO A 63 -1.06 5.22 12.55
CA PRO A 63 -0.79 6.36 13.44
C PRO A 63 0.65 6.33 13.99
N SER A 64 1.06 7.43 14.62
CA SER A 64 2.37 7.47 15.30
C SER A 64 2.50 6.32 16.31
N GLY A 65 3.57 5.52 16.17
CA GLY A 65 3.83 4.36 17.03
C GLY A 65 3.03 3.11 16.71
N CYS A 66 2.47 2.97 15.49
CA CYS A 66 1.70 1.79 15.08
C CYS A 66 2.52 0.51 14.83
N GLY A 67 3.84 0.62 14.87
CA GLY A 67 4.79 -0.49 14.67
C GLY A 67 6.11 -0.17 15.32
#